data_AF-A0A8K0I8D2-F1
#
_entry.id   AF-A0A8K0I8D2-F1
#
_cell.length_a   1.000
_cell.length_b   1.000
_cell.length_c   1.000
_cell.angle_alpha   90.00
_cell.angle_beta   90.00
_cell.angle_gamma   90.00
#
_symmetry.space_group_name_H-M   'P 1'
#
loop_
_entity.id
_entity.type
_entity.pdbx_description
1 polymer ?
#
loop_
_entity_poly.entity_id
_entity_poly.type
_entity_poly.pdbx_seq_one_letter_code
_entity_poly.pdbx_strand_id
1 'polypeptide(L)'
;MEGEIYMAEHWTSKVKNVWEQISKRQFSSMLNQARKDALKKAEDKKNILKAKGHEPIWIAPDVWNRLIDIWNSPKWKGKLEAARKNRMTEKDGGITKYTSGSISFSTQKKNDYGIG
;
A
#
# COMPACT_ATOMS: atom_id res chain seq x y z
N MET A 1 -9.19 3.14 40.87
CA MET A 1 -8.16 2.15 40.46
C MET A 1 -8.60 1.35 39.22
N GLU A 2 -9.85 0.87 39.13
CA GLU A 2 -10.33 0.11 37.96
C GLU A 2 -10.50 0.95 36.67
N GLY A 3 -10.92 2.21 36.78
CA GLY A 3 -11.10 3.09 35.61
C GLY A 3 -9.80 3.52 34.91
N GLU A 4 -8.69 3.61 35.63
CA GLU A 4 -7.38 3.98 35.07
C GLU A 4 -6.72 2.80 34.34
N ILE A 5 -6.90 1.58 34.85
CA ILE A 5 -6.44 0.34 34.20
C ILE A 5 -7.18 0.14 32.88
N TYR A 6 -8.50 0.34 32.85
CA TYR A 6 -9.32 0.25 31.64
C TYR A 6 -8.90 1.24 30.55
N MET A 7 -8.57 2.49 30.91
CA MET A 7 -8.12 3.50 29.96
C MET A 7 -6.72 3.20 29.40
N ALA A 8 -5.81 2.65 30.21
CA ALA A 8 -4.48 2.23 29.79
C ALA A 8 -4.51 1.04 28.82
N GLU A 9 -5.33 0.01 29.09
CA GLU A 9 -5.50 -1.16 28.20
C GLU A 9 -6.18 -0.80 26.87
N HIS A 10 -7.14 0.13 26.90
CA HIS A 10 -7.82 0.58 25.68
C HIS A 10 -6.94 1.49 24.82
N TRP A 11 -6.14 2.37 25.43
CA TRP A 11 -5.15 3.20 24.73
C TRP A 11 -4.05 2.35 24.10
N THR A 12 -3.47 1.40 24.83
CA THR A 12 -2.45 0.48 24.31
C THR A 12 -2.98 -0.37 23.16
N SER A 13 -4.24 -0.81 23.24
CA SER A 13 -4.92 -1.53 22.13
C SER A 13 -5.09 -0.66 20.88
N LYS A 14 -5.49 0.62 21.03
CA LYS A 14 -5.59 1.56 19.90
C LYS A 14 -4.24 1.86 19.28
N VAL A 15 -3.22 2.12 20.09
CA VAL A 15 -1.85 2.37 19.64
C VAL A 15 -1.30 1.15 18.89
N LYS A 16 -1.50 -0.06 19.42
CA LYS A 16 -1.12 -1.32 18.75
C LYS A 16 -1.81 -1.46 17.40
N ASN A 17 -3.12 -1.21 17.33
CA ASN A 17 -3.87 -1.29 16.07
C ASN A 17 -3.36 -0.29 15.03
N VAL A 18 -3.06 0.95 15.42
CA VAL A 18 -2.48 1.96 14.51
C VAL A 18 -1.09 1.54 14.06
N TRP A 19 -0.25 1.08 14.98
CA TRP A 19 1.09 0.57 14.68
C TRP A 19 1.06 -0.59 13.68
N GLU A 20 0.18 -1.56 13.89
CA GLU A 20 0.00 -2.68 12.98
C GLU A 20 -0.47 -2.23 11.60
N GLN A 21 -1.39 -1.27 11.52
CA GLN A 21 -1.86 -0.74 10.24
C GLN A 21 -0.72 -0.04 9.48
N ILE A 22 0.05 0.81 10.17
CA ILE A 22 1.20 1.50 9.57
C ILE A 22 2.24 0.48 9.11
N SER A 23 2.57 -0.49 9.96
CA SER A 23 3.54 -1.56 9.66
C SER A 23 3.10 -2.37 8.44
N LYS A 24 1.84 -2.80 8.39
CA LYS A 24 1.26 -3.53 7.25
C LYS A 24 1.36 -2.71 5.95
N ARG A 25 1.05 -1.41 6.01
CA ARG A 25 1.13 -0.51 4.84
C ARG A 25 2.58 -0.35 4.36
N GLN A 26 3.51 -0.07 5.27
CA GLN A 26 4.91 0.12 4.94
C GLN A 26 5.53 -1.17 4.38
N PHE A 27 5.26 -2.31 5.02
CA PHE A 27 5.76 -3.60 4.55
C PHE A 27 5.23 -3.95 3.15
N SER A 28 3.95 -3.69 2.88
CA SER A 28 3.37 -3.84 1.54
C SER A 28 4.06 -2.93 0.52
N SER A 29 4.36 -1.69 0.89
CA SER A 29 5.10 -0.75 0.02
C SER A 29 6.50 -1.27 -0.30
N MET A 30 7.25 -1.72 0.71
CA MET A 30 8.59 -2.27 0.57
C MET A 30 8.61 -3.51 -0.34
N LEU A 31 7.68 -4.46 -0.14
CA LEU A 31 7.58 -5.64 -1.00
C LEU A 31 7.20 -5.28 -2.44
N ASN A 32 6.32 -4.30 -2.64
CA ASN A 32 5.98 -3.83 -3.97
C ASN A 32 7.17 -3.21 -4.69
N GLN A 33 8.00 -2.45 -3.98
CA GLN A 33 9.21 -1.86 -4.53
C GLN A 33 10.26 -2.93 -4.87
N ALA A 34 10.53 -3.85 -3.94
CA ALA A 34 11.44 -4.97 -4.18
C ALA A 34 11.03 -5.80 -5.41
N ARG A 35 9.74 -6.05 -5.58
CA ARG A 35 9.21 -6.73 -6.77
C ARG A 35 9.47 -5.96 -8.07
N LYS A 36 9.27 -4.64 -8.07
CA LYS A 36 9.56 -3.81 -9.24
C LYS A 36 11.04 -3.82 -9.58
N ASP A 37 11.90 -3.71 -8.58
CA ASP A 37 13.35 -3.70 -8.76
C ASP A 37 13.86 -5.05 -9.27
N ALA A 38 13.33 -6.16 -8.75
CA ALA A 38 13.63 -7.50 -9.23
C ALA A 38 13.23 -7.69 -10.71
N LEU A 39 12.03 -7.25 -11.09
CA LEU A 39 11.57 -7.32 -12.50
C LEU A 39 12.37 -6.39 -13.43
N LYS A 40 12.86 -5.26 -12.91
CA LYS A 40 13.76 -4.38 -13.65
C LYS A 40 15.11 -5.05 -13.88
N LYS A 41 15.68 -5.71 -12.87
CA LYS A 41 16.94 -6.47 -12.97
C LYS A 41 16.82 -7.67 -13.92
N ALA A 42 15.65 -8.31 -13.95
CA ALA A 42 15.37 -9.43 -14.84
C ALA A 42 15.04 -9.02 -16.28
N GLU A 43 15.00 -7.72 -16.57
CA GLU A 43 14.62 -7.13 -17.86
C GLU A 43 13.22 -7.55 -18.38
N ASP A 44 12.36 -8.08 -17.50
CA ASP A 44 10.99 -8.50 -17.82
C ASP A 44 10.01 -7.94 -16.79
N LYS A 45 9.28 -6.90 -17.21
CA LYS A 45 8.29 -6.21 -16.35
C LYS A 45 6.98 -6.98 -16.19
N LYS A 46 6.71 -7.99 -17.01
CA LYS A 46 5.41 -8.67 -17.08
C LYS A 46 5.44 -10.04 -16.42
N ASN A 47 6.51 -10.79 -16.62
CA ASN A 47 6.63 -12.14 -16.10
C ASN A 47 7.15 -12.16 -14.66
N ILE A 48 6.25 -12.27 -13.69
CA ILE A 48 6.62 -12.30 -12.27
C ILE A 48 7.58 -13.44 -11.91
N LEU A 49 7.57 -14.55 -12.66
CA LEU A 49 8.47 -15.68 -12.41
C LEU A 49 9.93 -15.32 -12.71
N LYS A 50 10.18 -14.34 -13.59
CA LYS A 50 11.53 -13.84 -13.89
C LYS A 50 12.15 -13.08 -12.72
N ALA A 51 11.37 -12.72 -11.69
CA ALA A 51 11.92 -12.13 -10.48
C ALA A 51 12.65 -13.14 -9.56
N LYS A 52 12.55 -14.46 -9.81
CA LYS A 52 13.30 -15.47 -9.05
C LYS A 52 14.80 -15.31 -9.34
N GLY A 53 15.64 -15.38 -8.31
CA GLY A 53 17.09 -15.12 -8.42
C GLY A 53 17.46 -13.63 -8.46
N HIS A 54 16.49 -12.73 -8.29
CA HIS A 54 16.70 -11.29 -8.15
C HIS A 54 16.15 -10.76 -6.82
N GLU A 55 16.26 -11.57 -5.75
CA GLU A 55 15.84 -11.22 -4.40
C GLU A 55 16.56 -9.96 -3.87
N PRO A 56 15.88 -9.18 -3.02
CA PRO A 56 16.56 -8.14 -2.25
C PRO A 56 17.39 -8.76 -1.12
N ILE A 57 18.49 -8.09 -0.75
CA ILE A 57 19.46 -8.53 0.28
C ILE A 57 18.80 -8.88 1.63
N TRP A 58 17.69 -8.22 1.96
CA TRP A 58 16.98 -8.38 3.23
C TRP A 58 15.92 -9.49 3.23
N ILE A 59 15.72 -10.23 2.12
CA ILE A 59 14.84 -11.41 2.07
C ILE A 59 15.68 -12.64 1.71
N ALA A 60 15.51 -13.72 2.47
CA ALA A 60 16.10 -15.00 2.14
C ALA A 60 15.56 -15.55 0.79
N PRO A 61 16.40 -16.14 -0.08
CA PRO A 61 15.98 -16.57 -1.42
C PRO A 61 14.78 -17.53 -1.43
N ASP A 62 14.67 -18.41 -0.44
CA ASP A 62 13.57 -19.36 -0.30
C ASP A 62 12.24 -18.65 0.00
N VAL A 63 12.25 -17.65 0.90
CA VAL A 63 11.09 -16.82 1.23
C VAL A 63 10.69 -15.98 0.01
N TRP A 64 11.66 -15.42 -0.70
CA TRP A 64 11.40 -14.66 -1.94
C TRP A 64 10.73 -15.51 -3.01
N ASN A 65 11.22 -16.72 -3.25
CA ASN A 65 10.64 -17.65 -4.21
C ASN A 65 9.19 -18.02 -3.85
N ARG A 66 8.90 -18.26 -2.56
CA ARG A 66 7.53 -18.51 -2.08
C ARG A 66 6.61 -17.30 -2.32
N LEU A 67 7.10 -16.08 -2.09
CA LEU A 67 6.34 -14.85 -2.37
C LEU A 67 6.02 -14.72 -3.86
N ILE A 68 6.98 -15.01 -4.74
CA ILE A 68 6.76 -15.01 -6.19
C ILE A 68 5.69 -16.03 -6.58
N ASP A 69 5.72 -17.24 -6.00
CA ASP A 69 4.71 -18.26 -6.30
C ASP A 69 3.31 -17.83 -5.85
N ILE A 70 3.21 -17.20 -4.67
CA ILE A 70 1.96 -16.58 -4.19
C ILE A 70 1.49 -15.49 -5.17
N TRP A 71 2.39 -14.61 -5.62
CA TRP A 71 2.05 -13.54 -6.54
C TRP A 71 1.70 -14.02 -7.95
N ASN A 72 2.27 -15.15 -8.36
CA ASN A 72 1.95 -15.80 -9.63
C ASN A 72 0.60 -16.53 -9.59
N SER A 73 0.10 -16.85 -8.40
CA SER A 73 -1.14 -17.60 -8.23
C SER A 73 -2.35 -16.91 -8.89
N PRO A 74 -3.27 -17.68 -9.49
CA PRO A 74 -4.49 -17.12 -10.09
C PRO A 74 -5.32 -16.31 -9.09
N LYS A 75 -5.40 -16.78 -7.84
CA LYS A 75 -6.11 -16.09 -6.75
C LYS A 75 -5.56 -14.69 -6.51
N TRP A 76 -4.24 -14.53 -6.49
CA TRP A 76 -3.63 -13.23 -6.29
C TRP A 76 -3.82 -12.30 -7.48
N LYS A 77 -3.62 -12.80 -8.70
CA LYS A 77 -3.86 -12.04 -9.93
C LYS A 77 -5.31 -11.58 -10.03
N GLY A 78 -6.27 -12.44 -9.69
CA GLY A 78 -7.69 -12.10 -9.64
C GLY A 78 -8.00 -10.96 -8.66
N LYS A 79 -7.42 -11.00 -7.45
CA LYS A 79 -7.53 -9.89 -6.48
C LYS A 79 -6.91 -8.60 -7.01
N LEU A 80 -5.76 -8.69 -7.68
CA LEU A 80 -5.08 -7.52 -8.23
C LEU A 80 -5.92 -6.85 -9.33
N GLU A 81 -6.47 -7.66 -10.25
CA GLU A 81 -7.33 -7.17 -11.32
C GLU A 81 -8.66 -6.62 -10.79
N ALA A 82 -9.28 -7.28 -9.82
CA ALA A 82 -10.48 -6.75 -9.16
C ALA A 82 -10.20 -5.40 -8.47
N ALA A 83 -9.09 -5.29 -7.74
CA ALA A 83 -8.68 -4.02 -7.13
C ALA A 83 -8.35 -2.94 -8.16
N ARG A 84 -7.77 -3.32 -9.31
CA ARG A 84 -7.54 -2.40 -10.43
C ARG A 84 -8.85 -1.92 -11.04
N LYS A 85 -9.78 -2.82 -11.31
CA LYS A 85 -11.13 -2.49 -11.81
C LYS A 85 -11.85 -1.57 -10.84
N ASN A 86 -11.85 -1.88 -9.54
CA ASN A 86 -12.46 -1.05 -8.50
C ASN A 86 -11.88 0.38 -8.46
N ARG A 87 -10.59 0.57 -8.76
CA ARG A 87 -9.96 1.91 -8.87
C ARG A 87 -10.32 2.64 -10.17
N MET A 88 -10.72 1.90 -11.20
CA MET A 88 -11.05 2.45 -12.52
C MET A 88 -12.56 2.62 -12.74
N THR A 89 -13.41 1.97 -11.94
CA THR A 89 -14.86 2.17 -11.98
C THR A 89 -15.22 3.53 -11.42
N GLU A 90 -15.93 4.28 -12.24
CA GLU A 90 -16.62 5.52 -11.91
C GLU A 90 -17.62 5.32 -10.76
N LYS A 91 -17.59 6.20 -9.77
CA LYS A 91 -18.65 6.36 -8.77
C LYS A 91 -19.12 7.81 -8.86
N ASP A 92 -20.41 8.03 -9.02
CA ASP A 92 -21.05 9.35 -9.15
C ASP A 92 -20.49 10.24 -10.27
N GLY A 93 -20.46 9.73 -11.51
CA GLY A 93 -20.22 10.55 -12.71
C GLY A 93 -18.77 10.99 -12.93
N GLY A 94 -17.81 10.46 -12.17
CA GLY A 94 -16.38 10.65 -12.44
C GLY A 94 -15.51 9.54 -11.87
N ILE A 95 -14.43 9.19 -12.57
CA ILE A 95 -13.38 8.34 -12.00
C ILE A 95 -12.81 9.20 -10.88
N THR A 96 -13.06 8.82 -9.62
CA THR A 96 -12.45 9.47 -8.45
C THR A 96 -10.96 9.15 -8.42
N LYS A 97 -10.22 9.73 -9.38
CA LYS A 97 -8.81 10.07 -9.22
C LYS A 97 -8.81 11.08 -8.08
N TYR A 98 -8.52 10.63 -6.87
CA TYR A 98 -7.91 11.52 -5.89
C TYR A 98 -6.59 11.99 -6.50
N THR A 99 -6.64 13.07 -7.28
CA THR A 99 -5.53 13.99 -7.33
C THR A 99 -5.53 14.58 -5.93
N SER A 100 -4.79 13.96 -5.00
CA SER A 100 -4.38 14.58 -3.75
C SER A 100 -3.43 15.75 -4.10
N GLY A 101 -3.92 16.70 -4.88
CA GLY A 101 -3.28 17.98 -5.07
C GLY A 101 -3.25 18.60 -3.69
N SER A 102 -2.05 18.79 -3.15
CA SER A 102 -1.84 19.71 -2.06
C SER A 102 -2.52 21.02 -2.45
N ILE A 103 -3.54 21.43 -1.69
CA ILE A 103 -4.10 22.76 -1.84
C ILE A 103 -2.92 23.71 -1.61
N SER A 104 -2.55 24.49 -2.63
CA SER A 104 -1.46 25.46 -2.49
C SER A 104 -1.82 26.42 -1.34
N PHE A 105 -0.84 26.83 -0.54
CA PHE A 105 -1.05 27.78 0.58
C PHE A 105 -1.80 29.06 0.13
N SER A 106 -1.57 29.49 -1.12
CA SER A 106 -2.26 30.60 -1.76
C SER A 106 -3.77 30.39 -1.91
N THR A 107 -4.21 29.15 -2.14
CA THR A 107 -5.65 28.81 -2.26
C THR A 107 -6.32 28.78 -0.90
N GLN A 108 -5.65 28.26 0.14
CA GLN A 108 -6.17 28.27 1.52
C GLN A 108 -6.40 29.70 2.00
N LYS A 109 -5.43 30.59 1.77
CA LYS A 109 -5.51 32.01 2.18
C LYS A 109 -6.70 32.75 1.56
N LYS A 110 -7.02 32.50 0.29
CA LYS A 110 -8.16 33.18 -0.37
C LYS A 110 -9.52 32.78 0.23
N ASN A 111 -9.64 31.52 0.64
CA ASN A 111 -10.86 31.01 1.27
C ASN A 111 -11.06 31.59 2.69
N ASP A 112 -9.96 31.80 3.44
CA ASP A 112 -10.02 32.37 4.79
C ASP A 112 -10.40 33.87 4.81
N TYR A 113 -10.17 34.61 3.71
CA TYR A 113 -10.54 36.02 3.58
C TYR A 113 -11.83 36.29 2.81
N GLY A 114 -12.56 35.26 2.37
CA GLY A 114 -13.88 35.41 1.76
C GLY A 114 -13.92 36.32 0.52
N ILE A 115 -12.88 36.32 -0.31
CA ILE A 115 -12.89 37.03 -1.60
C ILE A 115 -13.14 36.01 -2.71
N GLY A 116 -14.42 35.84 -3.05
CA GLY A 116 -14.89 35.30 -4.32
C GLY A 116 -15.06 36.42 -5.34
#